data_AF-A0A8M1KAC3-F1
#
_entry.id   AF-A0A8M1KAC3-F1
#
_cell.length_a   1.000
_cell.length_b   1.000
_cell.length_c   1.000
_cell.angle_alpha   90.00
_cell.angle_beta   90.00
_cell.angle_gamma   90.00
#
_symmetry.space_group_name_H-M   'P 1'
#
loop_
_entity.id
_entity.type
_entity.pdbx_description
1 polymer ?
#
loop_
_entity_poly.entity_id
_entity_poly.type
_entity_poly.pdbx_seq_one_letter_code
_entity_poly.pdbx_strand_id
1 'polypeptide(L)'
;MSGSHFCGGSLINKEWVVSAAHCFSSTNPNGLTVYLGRQTQQGSNPNEVSRSLDRIVLHPNYDSDTSDNDIAMLRLSSPVQFSNFIRPVCLAASGSVFNNGTDSWVTGWGNIGEGVALPFPETLQEVEVPVVGNRQCNCLNGAGTITENMICAGLLAGGKDSCQGDSGGPMVNKQQTVWVQSGVVSFGFGCARPELPGVYSRVSRYQSWIGSQIQSDPPGFVTFSSPGADGDSSHTCPGLPPPPPPSPDVTTPAPTESPSADAPVCGRAALNTRPAGNGSVVAGSWPWMVSIQWNGVHVCGGSLLNEEILLSSADCFDSSLNISGWTVLVGPQPQKNGPDAFLFSLAVANITLSNATSSSNIAVLQLESSVELSDYVQSLCMDLTDQRAFSVGSTCWVTGWGDRQNNGDLVLTEMETTLVDCENAASTGSICTTDMNIQQGDVGGPLVCKSDQSWFQAGIIMGVPQRSLTRAQNILTFSKPSTFSAFLRETVVDLPSPLTLTTAAPMTSTVQTTDYDDDIDSIADNAPPGSLSLSFLLFMISAFVSLCW
;
A
#
# COMPACT_ATOMS: atom_id res chain seq x y z
N MET A 1 -4.71 -0.08 43.38
CA MET A 1 -3.24 -0.22 43.39
C MET A 1 -2.74 0.44 42.12
N SER A 2 -1.88 1.46 42.23
CA SER A 2 -1.31 2.15 41.07
C SER A 2 -0.27 1.23 40.41
N GLY A 3 -0.58 0.72 39.22
CA GLY A 3 0.44 0.07 38.38
C GLY A 3 1.45 1.11 37.89
N SER A 4 2.70 0.70 37.68
CA SER A 4 3.74 1.51 37.05
C SER A 4 3.85 1.13 35.58
N HIS A 5 4.09 2.12 34.71
CA HIS A 5 4.59 1.87 33.36
C HIS A 5 5.97 1.20 33.44
N PHE A 6 6.27 0.26 32.54
CA PHE A 6 7.58 -0.40 32.51
C PHE A 6 8.03 -0.79 31.10
N CYS A 7 7.10 -1.13 30.19
CA CYS A 7 7.40 -1.42 28.79
C CYS A 7 6.26 -0.95 27.87
N GLY A 8 6.60 -0.66 26.62
CA GLY A 8 5.69 -0.43 25.52
C GLY A 8 5.23 -1.71 24.82
N GLY A 9 4.42 -1.55 23.78
CA GLY A 9 3.93 -2.63 22.94
C GLY A 9 3.11 -2.09 21.77
N SER A 10 2.88 -2.95 20.79
CA SER A 10 2.19 -2.61 19.55
C SER A 10 0.99 -3.51 19.35
N LEU A 11 -0.21 -2.93 19.23
CA LEU A 11 -1.41 -3.68 18.87
C LEU A 11 -1.27 -4.18 17.42
N ILE A 12 -1.52 -5.47 17.17
CA ILE A 12 -1.36 -6.07 15.82
C ILE A 12 -2.65 -6.68 15.27
N ASN A 13 -3.64 -6.90 16.13
CA ASN A 13 -5.03 -7.19 15.79
C ASN A 13 -5.92 -6.86 17.02
N LYS A 14 -7.16 -7.36 17.10
CA LYS A 14 -8.06 -7.03 18.22
C LYS A 14 -7.66 -7.67 19.56
N GLU A 15 -6.82 -8.69 19.57
CA GLU A 15 -6.55 -9.52 20.75
C GLU A 15 -5.05 -9.65 21.09
N TRP A 16 -4.16 -9.22 20.21
CA TRP A 16 -2.73 -9.48 20.33
C TRP A 16 -1.90 -8.21 20.25
N VAL A 17 -0.89 -8.16 21.10
CA VAL A 17 0.13 -7.12 21.18
C VAL A 17 1.51 -7.76 21.01
N VAL A 18 2.38 -7.15 20.22
CA VAL A 18 3.81 -7.47 20.16
C VAL A 18 4.57 -6.58 21.14
N SER A 19 5.54 -7.14 21.85
CA SER A 19 6.44 -6.42 22.76
C SER A 19 7.79 -7.15 22.84
N ALA A 20 8.68 -6.74 23.74
CA ALA A 20 9.99 -7.38 23.94
C ALA A 20 9.90 -8.53 24.97
N ALA A 21 10.68 -9.59 24.79
CA ALA A 21 10.68 -10.74 25.70
C ALA A 21 11.30 -10.41 27.06
N HIS A 22 12.33 -9.58 27.10
CA HIS A 22 13.02 -9.18 28.33
C HIS A 22 12.08 -8.48 29.33
N CYS A 23 11.01 -7.85 28.86
CA CYS A 23 9.97 -7.25 29.70
C CYS A 23 9.18 -8.29 30.53
N PHE A 24 9.16 -9.56 30.10
CA PHE A 24 8.27 -10.58 30.65
C PHE A 24 8.95 -11.90 31.04
N SER A 25 10.27 -12.01 30.92
CA SER A 25 11.05 -13.23 31.21
C SER A 25 10.83 -13.81 32.62
N SER A 26 10.48 -12.95 33.59
CA SER A 26 10.18 -13.33 34.97
C SER A 26 8.79 -12.89 35.46
N THR A 27 7.88 -12.56 34.54
CA THR A 27 6.63 -11.87 34.87
C THR A 27 5.42 -12.77 34.67
N ASN A 28 4.55 -12.84 35.68
CA ASN A 28 3.25 -13.53 35.57
C ASN A 28 2.24 -12.60 34.86
N PRO A 29 1.39 -13.10 33.94
CA PRO A 29 0.32 -12.28 33.34
C PRO A 29 -0.62 -11.66 34.38
N ASN A 30 -0.78 -12.30 35.54
CA ASN A 30 -1.60 -11.78 36.63
C ASN A 30 -1.02 -10.47 37.19
N GLY A 31 -1.83 -9.41 37.16
CA GLY A 31 -1.43 -8.08 37.63
C GLY A 31 -0.88 -7.16 36.52
N LEU A 32 -0.69 -7.67 35.31
CA LEU A 32 -0.37 -6.85 34.15
C LEU A 32 -1.63 -6.30 33.50
N THR A 33 -1.53 -5.05 33.04
CA THR A 33 -2.59 -4.36 32.31
C THR A 33 -1.99 -3.67 31.09
N VAL A 34 -2.55 -3.94 29.92
CA VAL A 34 -2.28 -3.21 28.68
C VAL A 34 -3.25 -2.04 28.58
N TYR A 35 -2.72 -0.86 28.35
CA TYR A 35 -3.50 0.35 28.08
C TYR A 35 -3.34 0.74 26.61
N LEU A 36 -4.46 0.96 25.92
CA LEU A 36 -4.53 1.33 24.51
C LEU A 36 -5.24 2.68 24.37
N GLY A 37 -4.89 3.48 23.36
CA GLY A 37 -5.48 4.82 23.16
C GLY A 37 -5.12 5.83 24.24
N ARG A 38 -4.07 5.53 25.03
CA ARG A 38 -3.49 6.40 26.06
C ARG A 38 -2.52 7.40 25.43
N GLN A 39 -2.56 8.65 25.89
CA GLN A 39 -1.64 9.71 25.47
C GLN A 39 -0.67 10.08 26.61
N THR A 40 -1.14 10.11 27.86
CA THR A 40 -0.33 10.49 29.04
C THR A 40 -0.33 9.36 30.09
N GLN A 41 0.77 9.14 30.82
CA GLN A 41 0.77 8.15 31.92
C GLN A 41 0.07 8.68 33.19
N GLN A 42 -0.08 9.99 33.32
CA GLN A 42 -0.89 10.60 34.39
C GLN A 42 -2.03 11.47 33.85
N GLY A 43 -3.07 11.61 34.67
CA GLY A 43 -4.25 12.41 34.33
C GLY A 43 -5.34 11.61 33.62
N SER A 44 -6.24 12.32 32.96
CA SER A 44 -7.40 11.74 32.27
C SER A 44 -7.07 11.41 30.82
N ASN A 45 -7.30 10.17 30.40
CA ASN A 45 -7.21 9.73 29.01
C ASN A 45 -8.61 9.32 28.51
N PRO A 46 -9.34 10.19 27.76
CA PRO A 46 -10.74 9.93 27.41
C PRO A 46 -10.93 8.79 26.38
N ASN A 47 -9.88 8.45 25.63
CA ASN A 47 -9.90 7.40 24.60
C ASN A 47 -9.28 6.09 25.08
N GLU A 48 -8.89 6.02 26.36
CA GLU A 48 -8.18 4.87 26.90
C GLU A 48 -9.09 3.65 27.05
N VAL A 49 -8.55 2.51 26.65
CA VAL A 49 -9.12 1.20 26.94
C VAL A 49 -8.05 0.36 27.61
N SER A 50 -8.40 -0.30 28.71
CA SER A 50 -7.51 -1.22 29.42
C SER A 50 -7.94 -2.67 29.27
N ARG A 51 -6.96 -3.57 29.22
CA ARG A 51 -7.14 -5.04 29.18
C ARG A 51 -6.11 -5.70 30.07
N SER A 52 -6.53 -6.69 30.86
CA SER A 52 -5.60 -7.65 31.46
C SER A 52 -5.06 -8.60 30.39
N LEU A 53 -4.04 -9.39 30.73
CA LEU A 53 -3.49 -10.41 29.84
C LEU A 53 -4.07 -11.80 30.14
N ASP A 54 -4.47 -12.53 29.09
CA ASP A 54 -4.79 -13.96 29.12
C ASP A 54 -3.51 -14.79 29.13
N ARG A 55 -2.56 -14.43 28.25
CA ARG A 55 -1.33 -15.20 28.03
C ARG A 55 -0.19 -14.31 27.58
N ILE A 56 1.02 -14.70 27.99
CA ILE A 56 2.29 -14.19 27.47
C ILE A 56 2.98 -15.35 26.73
N VAL A 57 3.50 -15.08 25.54
CA VAL A 57 4.29 -16.03 24.76
C VAL A 57 5.62 -15.39 24.43
N LEU A 58 6.69 -15.85 25.07
CA LEU A 58 8.06 -15.48 24.72
C LEU A 58 8.50 -16.27 23.50
N HIS A 59 9.34 -15.69 22.65
CA HIS A 59 9.99 -16.46 21.61
C HIS A 59 10.80 -17.61 22.26
N PRO A 60 10.67 -18.86 21.79
CA PRO A 60 11.28 -20.02 22.45
C PRO A 60 12.82 -19.98 22.46
N ASN A 61 13.41 -19.25 21.52
CA ASN A 61 14.86 -19.07 21.41
C ASN A 61 15.33 -17.71 21.98
N TYR A 62 14.51 -17.02 22.77
CA TYR A 62 14.93 -15.80 23.45
C TYR A 62 16.09 -16.11 24.40
N ASP A 63 17.19 -15.38 24.24
CA ASP A 63 18.39 -15.47 25.05
C ASP A 63 18.60 -14.15 25.81
N SER A 64 18.53 -14.22 27.14
CA SER A 64 18.67 -13.04 28.00
C SER A 64 20.10 -12.51 28.09
N ASP A 65 21.11 -13.32 27.74
CA ASP A 65 22.51 -12.90 27.81
C ASP A 65 22.91 -12.11 26.56
N THR A 66 22.38 -12.50 25.39
CA THR A 66 22.68 -11.86 24.09
C THR A 66 21.58 -10.92 23.61
N SER A 67 20.40 -10.94 24.23
CA SER A 67 19.17 -10.30 23.76
C SER A 67 18.73 -10.77 22.37
N ASP A 68 19.24 -11.90 21.86
CA ASP A 68 18.77 -12.48 20.60
C ASP A 68 17.35 -13.04 20.76
N ASN A 69 16.54 -12.89 19.71
CA ASN A 69 15.12 -13.26 19.73
C ASN A 69 14.28 -12.55 20.80
N ASP A 70 14.60 -11.29 21.13
CA ASP A 70 13.90 -10.49 22.13
C ASP A 70 12.53 -9.98 21.64
N ILE A 71 11.58 -10.90 21.49
CA ILE A 71 10.21 -10.63 21.06
C ILE A 71 9.21 -11.49 21.84
N ALA A 72 8.09 -10.89 22.21
CA ALA A 72 6.99 -11.54 22.91
C ALA A 72 5.63 -11.16 22.32
N MET A 73 4.70 -12.10 22.40
CA MET A 73 3.29 -11.94 22.03
C MET A 73 2.43 -11.95 23.29
N LEU A 74 1.62 -10.91 23.47
CA LEU A 74 0.73 -10.74 24.61
C LEU A 74 -0.71 -10.87 24.13
N ARG A 75 -1.43 -11.86 24.65
CA ARG A 75 -2.85 -12.04 24.37
C ARG A 75 -3.68 -11.29 25.40
N LEU A 76 -4.52 -10.37 24.94
CA LEU A 76 -5.46 -9.62 25.76
C LEU A 76 -6.55 -10.56 26.29
N SER A 77 -7.05 -10.29 27.50
CA SER A 77 -8.13 -11.07 28.13
C SER A 77 -9.47 -10.97 27.40
N SER A 78 -9.66 -9.94 26.57
CA SER A 78 -10.80 -9.80 25.67
C SER A 78 -10.46 -8.85 24.51
N PRO A 79 -11.12 -9.00 23.34
CA PRO A 79 -10.90 -8.13 22.20
C PRO A 79 -11.08 -6.64 22.52
N VAL A 80 -10.33 -5.79 21.82
CA VAL A 80 -10.55 -4.35 21.77
C VAL A 80 -11.40 -3.97 20.57
N GLN A 81 -12.12 -2.85 20.68
CA GLN A 81 -12.80 -2.23 19.55
C GLN A 81 -11.88 -1.19 18.94
N PHE A 82 -11.72 -1.22 17.62
CA PHE A 82 -10.93 -0.21 16.93
C PHE A 82 -11.64 1.14 16.94
N SER A 83 -10.85 2.20 17.03
CA SER A 83 -11.30 3.59 17.04
C SER A 83 -10.30 4.45 16.27
N ASN A 84 -10.46 5.77 16.33
CA ASN A 84 -9.44 6.68 15.81
C ASN A 84 -8.16 6.70 16.66
N PHE A 85 -8.20 6.12 17.88
CA PHE A 85 -7.10 6.14 18.84
C PHE A 85 -6.56 4.73 19.17
N ILE A 86 -7.24 3.69 18.70
CA ILE A 86 -6.86 2.28 18.91
C ILE A 86 -6.94 1.59 17.56
N ARG A 87 -5.78 1.35 16.94
CA ARG A 87 -5.65 0.65 15.66
C ARG A 87 -4.43 -0.27 15.70
N PRO A 88 -4.47 -1.40 14.98
CA PRO A 88 -3.33 -2.28 14.88
C PRO A 88 -2.31 -1.72 13.88
N VAL A 89 -1.02 -1.87 14.13
CA VAL A 89 0.06 -1.51 13.20
C VAL A 89 0.31 -2.66 12.20
N CYS A 90 0.77 -2.35 10.99
CA CYS A 90 1.22 -3.40 10.06
C CYS A 90 2.59 -3.93 10.50
N LEU A 91 2.83 -5.23 10.34
CA LEU A 91 4.11 -5.85 10.64
C LEU A 91 4.95 -5.99 9.37
N ALA A 92 6.27 -5.83 9.49
CA ALA A 92 7.17 -6.09 8.37
C ALA A 92 7.11 -7.56 7.93
N ALA A 93 6.85 -7.79 6.65
CA ALA A 93 6.91 -9.13 6.06
C ALA A 93 8.35 -9.67 5.99
N SER A 94 8.53 -10.98 5.82
CA SER A 94 9.84 -11.65 5.83
C SER A 94 10.79 -11.17 4.73
N GLY A 95 10.24 -10.67 3.61
CA GLY A 95 10.99 -10.08 2.51
C GLY A 95 11.32 -8.60 2.68
N SER A 96 10.93 -7.97 3.79
CA SER A 96 11.12 -6.52 3.97
C SER A 96 12.59 -6.14 4.13
N VAL A 97 13.01 -5.13 3.37
CA VAL A 97 14.36 -4.59 3.32
C VAL A 97 14.36 -3.14 3.80
N PHE A 98 15.12 -2.86 4.86
CA PHE A 98 15.31 -1.53 5.43
C PHE A 98 16.78 -1.14 5.28
N ASN A 99 17.11 -0.41 4.20
CA ASN A 99 18.48 0.01 3.90
C ASN A 99 19.00 1.03 4.92
N ASN A 100 20.32 1.12 5.06
CA ASN A 100 20.94 2.16 5.86
C ASN A 100 20.46 3.57 5.45
N GLY A 101 20.08 4.38 6.44
CA GLY A 101 19.53 5.72 6.25
C GLY A 101 18.00 5.80 6.12
N THR A 102 17.28 4.67 6.12
CA THR A 102 15.81 4.68 6.04
C THR A 102 15.22 5.32 7.30
N ASP A 103 14.38 6.34 7.15
CA ASP A 103 13.76 7.05 8.27
C ASP A 103 12.79 6.15 9.04
N SER A 104 12.97 6.10 10.36
CA SER A 104 12.17 5.30 11.29
C SER A 104 11.68 6.18 12.43
N TRP A 105 10.50 5.87 12.95
CA TRP A 105 9.91 6.54 14.11
C TRP A 105 9.81 5.58 15.28
N VAL A 106 10.27 6.04 16.44
CA VAL A 106 10.18 5.31 17.70
C VAL A 106 9.33 6.11 18.66
N THR A 107 8.45 5.44 19.38
CA THR A 107 7.51 6.09 20.30
C THR A 107 7.50 5.40 21.66
N GLY A 108 7.30 6.18 22.72
CA GLY A 108 7.21 5.65 24.07
C GLY A 108 7.14 6.69 25.18
N TRP A 109 7.09 6.19 26.41
CA TRP A 109 6.99 6.97 27.66
C TRP A 109 8.21 6.76 28.57
N GLY A 110 9.30 6.27 28.00
CA GLY A 110 10.55 6.08 28.70
C GLY A 110 11.22 7.40 29.05
N ASN A 111 12.42 7.27 29.62
CA ASN A 111 13.26 8.40 29.98
C ASN A 111 13.58 9.27 28.75
N ILE A 112 13.62 10.59 28.93
CA ILE A 112 13.99 11.56 27.87
C ILE A 112 15.51 11.77 27.75
N GLY A 113 16.29 10.99 28.49
CA GLY A 113 17.74 11.00 28.53
C GLY A 113 18.23 9.99 29.57
N GLU A 114 19.52 9.66 29.54
CA GLU A 114 20.08 8.64 30.45
C GLU A 114 19.86 9.03 31.92
N GLY A 115 19.03 8.25 32.62
CA GLY A 115 18.63 8.53 34.01
C GLY A 115 17.68 9.72 34.21
N VAL A 116 17.13 10.29 33.14
CA VAL A 116 16.21 11.45 33.18
C VAL A 116 14.79 10.99 32.87
N ALA A 117 13.95 10.89 33.90
CA ALA A 117 12.55 10.52 33.75
C ALA A 117 11.77 11.56 32.92
N LEU A 118 10.78 11.07 32.18
CA LEU A 118 9.83 11.90 31.45
C LEU A 118 9.05 12.79 32.45
N PRO A 119 8.97 14.12 32.24
CA PRO A 119 8.28 15.01 33.16
C PRO A 119 6.76 14.79 33.12
N PHE A 120 6.11 15.08 34.24
CA PHE A 120 4.65 15.13 34.34
C PHE A 120 4.04 16.02 33.22
N PRO A 121 2.95 15.59 32.54
CA PRO A 121 2.09 14.43 32.82
C PRO A 121 2.52 13.13 32.10
N GLU A 122 3.79 13.03 31.72
CA GLU A 122 4.35 11.90 30.99
C GLU A 122 3.60 11.66 29.67
N THR A 123 3.62 12.70 28.81
CA THR A 123 3.04 12.65 27.47
C THR A 123 3.88 11.78 26.55
N LEU A 124 3.22 10.97 25.71
CA LEU A 124 3.88 10.11 24.71
C LEU A 124 4.88 10.93 23.88
N GLN A 125 6.10 10.42 23.77
CA GLN A 125 7.15 11.00 22.95
C GLN A 125 7.30 10.24 21.65
N GLU A 126 7.81 10.93 20.63
CA GLU A 126 8.19 10.35 19.35
C GLU A 126 9.54 10.91 18.92
N VAL A 127 10.35 10.07 18.27
CA VAL A 127 11.64 10.49 17.73
C VAL A 127 11.89 9.81 16.40
N GLU A 128 12.29 10.61 15.42
CA GLU A 128 12.74 10.14 14.11
C GLU A 128 14.25 9.84 14.14
N VAL A 129 14.60 8.60 13.78
CA VAL A 129 15.96 8.07 13.71
C VAL A 129 16.15 7.25 12.43
N PRO A 130 17.30 7.37 11.73
CA PRO A 130 17.56 6.57 10.56
C PRO A 130 17.99 5.15 10.94
N VAL A 131 17.67 4.17 10.09
CA VAL A 131 18.22 2.82 10.19
C VAL A 131 19.74 2.88 10.03
N VAL A 132 20.45 2.19 10.93
CA VAL A 132 21.88 1.93 10.82
C VAL A 132 22.06 0.51 10.33
N GLY A 133 22.79 0.34 9.23
CA GLY A 133 23.06 -0.96 8.65
C GLY A 133 23.67 -1.95 9.65
N ASN A 134 23.30 -3.22 9.57
CA ASN A 134 23.66 -4.22 10.58
C ASN A 134 25.17 -4.38 10.74
N ARG A 135 25.96 -4.27 9.67
CA ARG A 135 27.42 -4.42 9.74
C ARG A 135 28.05 -3.25 10.45
N GLN A 136 27.69 -2.04 10.06
CA GLN A 136 28.10 -0.84 10.78
C GLN A 136 27.68 -0.91 12.25
N CYS A 137 26.42 -1.27 12.54
CA CYS A 137 25.94 -1.40 13.91
C CYS A 137 26.72 -2.45 14.71
N ASN A 138 27.10 -3.57 14.09
CA ASN A 138 27.92 -4.60 14.72
C ASN A 138 29.34 -4.12 15.02
N CYS A 139 29.91 -3.23 14.20
CA CYS A 139 31.19 -2.59 14.53
C CYS A 139 31.09 -1.70 15.75
N LEU A 140 30.02 -0.90 15.80
CA LEU A 140 29.79 0.09 16.84
C LEU A 140 29.52 -0.56 18.21
N ASN A 141 28.81 -1.70 18.22
CA ASN A 141 28.45 -2.43 19.44
C ASN A 141 29.47 -3.54 19.82
N GLY A 142 30.59 -3.63 19.10
CA GLY A 142 31.55 -4.72 19.23
C GLY A 142 31.23 -5.89 18.31
N ALA A 143 32.21 -6.30 17.49
CA ALA A 143 32.03 -7.32 16.47
C ALA A 143 31.53 -8.65 17.07
N GLY A 144 30.36 -9.08 16.61
CA GLY A 144 29.70 -10.32 17.06
C GLY A 144 28.50 -10.09 17.98
N THR A 145 28.24 -8.85 18.41
CA THR A 145 27.10 -8.50 19.27
C THR A 145 25.78 -8.47 18.51
N ILE A 146 25.78 -8.04 17.24
CA ILE A 146 24.54 -7.84 16.46
C ILE A 146 24.29 -9.05 15.53
N THR A 147 23.11 -9.65 15.65
CA THR A 147 22.67 -10.81 14.85
C THR A 147 21.77 -10.40 13.67
N GLU A 148 21.40 -11.34 12.80
CA GLU A 148 20.44 -11.11 11.71
C GLU A 148 18.98 -10.91 12.18
N ASN A 149 18.71 -11.27 13.44
CA ASN A 149 17.42 -11.10 14.12
C ASN A 149 17.26 -9.70 14.73
N MET A 150 18.29 -8.86 14.58
CA MET A 150 18.34 -7.49 15.08
C MET A 150 18.38 -6.48 13.92
N ILE A 151 17.90 -5.27 14.18
CA ILE A 151 18.01 -4.08 13.34
C ILE A 151 18.40 -2.91 14.24
N CYS A 152 19.21 -1.98 13.74
CA CYS A 152 19.63 -0.82 14.52
C CYS A 152 19.10 0.47 13.92
N ALA A 153 18.90 1.48 14.76
CA ALA A 153 18.53 2.82 14.33
C ALA A 153 19.09 3.87 15.29
N GLY A 154 19.44 5.03 14.76
CA GLY A 154 20.00 6.12 15.57
C GLY A 154 20.90 7.05 14.77
N LEU A 155 21.16 8.22 15.34
CA LEU A 155 22.16 9.14 14.81
C LEU A 155 23.54 8.78 15.35
N LEU A 156 24.55 8.65 14.48
CA LEU A 156 25.93 8.41 14.92
C LEU A 156 26.47 9.56 15.79
N ALA A 157 25.94 10.77 15.62
CA ALA A 157 26.26 11.92 16.48
C ALA A 157 25.67 11.80 17.90
N GLY A 158 24.79 10.83 18.16
CA GLY A 158 23.97 10.74 19.37
C GLY A 158 22.82 11.74 19.38
N GLY A 159 22.24 11.97 20.56
CA GLY A 159 21.20 12.96 20.81
C GLY A 159 19.75 12.55 20.47
N LYS A 160 19.55 11.44 19.75
CA LYS A 160 18.24 10.82 19.48
C LYS A 160 18.30 9.31 19.64
N ASP A 161 17.42 8.75 20.47
CA ASP A 161 17.34 7.32 20.76
C ASP A 161 16.04 6.98 21.53
N SER A 162 15.73 5.70 21.62
CA SER A 162 14.89 5.15 22.69
C SER A 162 15.65 5.08 24.02
N CYS A 163 14.95 4.98 25.14
CA CYS A 163 15.58 4.88 26.45
C CYS A 163 14.82 3.95 27.41
N GLN A 164 15.25 3.87 28.67
CA GLN A 164 14.62 2.99 29.66
C GLN A 164 13.13 3.33 29.82
N GLY A 165 12.27 2.32 29.67
CA GLY A 165 10.81 2.44 29.67
C GLY A 165 10.17 2.44 28.28
N ASP A 166 10.96 2.58 27.20
CA ASP A 166 10.49 2.43 25.82
C ASP A 166 10.57 0.98 25.31
N SER A 167 11.28 0.10 26.03
CA SER A 167 11.41 -1.34 25.75
C SER A 167 10.09 -1.98 25.34
N GLY A 168 10.11 -2.79 24.28
CA GLY A 168 8.91 -3.40 23.71
C GLY A 168 8.05 -2.47 22.85
N GLY A 169 8.32 -1.16 22.84
CA GLY A 169 7.67 -0.20 21.97
C GLY A 169 8.02 -0.39 20.48
N PRO A 170 7.22 0.19 19.58
CA PRO A 170 7.44 0.06 18.13
C PRO A 170 8.57 0.95 17.63
N MET A 171 9.36 0.40 16.72
CA MET A 171 10.03 1.16 15.66
C MET A 171 9.27 0.93 14.35
N VAL A 172 8.76 2.00 13.75
CA VAL A 172 7.95 1.95 12.52
C VAL A 172 8.59 2.74 11.40
N ASN A 173 8.46 2.26 10.18
CA ASN A 173 8.82 2.97 8.97
C ASN A 173 7.56 3.22 8.15
N LYS A 174 7.45 4.41 7.59
CA LYS A 174 6.33 4.75 6.71
C LYS A 174 6.69 4.39 5.27
N GLN A 175 5.88 3.57 4.62
CA GLN A 175 5.94 3.38 3.17
C GLN A 175 4.60 3.80 2.61
N GLN A 176 4.60 4.86 1.79
CA GLN A 176 3.37 5.50 1.32
C GLN A 176 2.49 5.93 2.51
N THR A 177 1.29 5.36 2.65
CA THR A 177 0.34 5.66 3.73
C THR A 177 0.39 4.68 4.89
N VAL A 178 1.15 3.58 4.76
CA VAL A 178 1.15 2.48 5.73
C VAL A 178 2.33 2.61 6.68
N TRP A 179 2.06 2.46 7.97
CA TRP A 179 3.11 2.36 8.98
C TRP A 179 3.44 0.89 9.22
N VAL A 180 4.65 0.50 8.85
CA VAL A 180 5.15 -0.86 8.96
C VAL A 180 6.12 -0.93 10.15
N GLN A 181 5.79 -1.74 11.14
CA GLN A 181 6.67 -2.00 12.27
C GLN A 181 7.82 -2.89 11.82
N SER A 182 9.01 -2.30 11.78
CA SER A 182 10.27 -2.94 11.38
C SER A 182 11.06 -3.46 12.59
N GLY A 183 10.84 -2.85 13.76
CA GLY A 183 11.56 -3.14 14.99
C GLY A 183 10.69 -3.15 16.25
N VAL A 184 11.18 -3.85 17.26
CA VAL A 184 10.71 -3.78 18.66
C VAL A 184 11.88 -3.30 19.51
N VAL A 185 11.72 -2.23 20.29
CA VAL A 185 12.78 -1.67 21.16
C VAL A 185 13.30 -2.76 22.09
N SER A 186 14.60 -3.06 22.03
CA SER A 186 15.23 -4.16 22.76
C SER A 186 16.29 -3.67 23.75
N PHE A 187 17.45 -3.21 23.28
CA PHE A 187 18.56 -2.78 24.14
C PHE A 187 19.40 -1.65 23.51
N GLY A 188 20.31 -1.11 24.32
CA GLY A 188 21.29 -0.10 23.90
C GLY A 188 22.34 0.13 25.00
N PHE A 189 23.47 0.74 24.63
CA PHE A 189 24.52 1.11 25.59
C PHE A 189 24.35 2.55 26.06
N GLY A 190 23.55 2.75 27.11
CA GLY A 190 23.10 4.08 27.52
C GLY A 190 21.90 4.54 26.68
N CYS A 191 21.66 5.85 26.62
CA CYS A 191 20.63 6.42 25.74
C CYS A 191 21.22 7.57 24.94
N ALA A 192 21.07 7.52 23.61
CA ALA A 192 21.47 8.58 22.68
C ALA A 192 22.95 8.98 22.77
N ARG A 193 23.83 8.03 23.12
CA ARG A 193 25.27 8.26 23.13
C ARG A 193 25.82 8.28 21.70
N PRO A 194 26.83 9.11 21.40
CA PRO A 194 27.48 9.08 20.09
C PRO A 194 27.99 7.68 19.75
N GLU A 195 27.88 7.30 18.48
CA GLU A 195 28.35 6.03 17.92
C GLU A 195 27.70 4.77 18.52
N LEU A 196 26.64 4.90 19.33
CA LEU A 196 25.95 3.78 19.96
C LEU A 196 24.46 3.83 19.60
N PRO A 197 24.07 3.36 18.40
CA PRO A 197 22.67 3.35 18.00
C PRO A 197 21.86 2.35 18.85
N GLY A 198 20.56 2.62 18.98
CA GLY A 198 19.61 1.70 19.60
C GLY A 198 19.47 0.40 18.80
N VAL A 199 19.24 -0.70 19.51
CA VAL A 199 19.08 -2.04 18.92
C VAL A 199 17.65 -2.55 19.14
N TYR A 200 17.07 -3.07 18.07
CA TYR A 200 15.68 -3.49 17.99
C TYR A 200 15.60 -4.93 17.48
N SER A 201 14.62 -5.71 17.94
CA SER A 201 14.31 -7.01 17.34
C SER A 201 13.69 -6.79 15.95
N ARG A 202 14.26 -7.40 14.92
CA ARG A 202 13.86 -7.24 13.51
C ARG A 202 12.58 -8.01 13.21
N VAL A 203 11.45 -7.31 13.14
CA VAL A 203 10.10 -7.91 13.02
C VAL A 203 9.97 -8.86 11.83
N SER A 204 10.60 -8.56 10.69
CA SER A 204 10.54 -9.40 9.49
C SER A 204 11.07 -10.83 9.70
N ARG A 205 11.97 -11.04 10.67
CA ARG A 205 12.48 -12.38 11.01
C ARG A 205 11.49 -13.25 11.77
N TYR A 206 10.42 -12.66 12.30
CA TYR A 206 9.46 -13.35 13.16
C TYR A 206 8.09 -13.56 12.53
N GLN A 207 7.88 -13.22 11.24
CA GLN A 207 6.57 -13.37 10.59
C GLN A 207 5.96 -14.77 10.78
N SER A 208 6.72 -15.83 10.48
CA SER A 208 6.23 -17.21 10.60
C SER A 208 5.89 -17.58 12.05
N TRP A 209 6.72 -17.13 13.00
CA TRP A 209 6.48 -17.38 14.43
C TRP A 209 5.25 -16.63 14.93
N ILE A 210 5.11 -15.34 14.64
CA ILE A 210 3.93 -14.52 14.98
C ILE A 210 2.66 -15.16 14.40
N GLY A 211 2.70 -15.54 13.12
CA GLY A 211 1.58 -16.21 12.45
C GLY A 211 1.18 -17.53 13.12
N SER A 212 2.15 -18.30 13.62
CA SER A 212 1.87 -19.56 14.33
C SER A 212 1.18 -19.39 15.69
N GLN A 213 1.25 -18.20 16.30
CA GLN A 213 0.60 -17.92 17.59
C GLN A 213 -0.87 -17.51 17.45
N ILE A 214 -1.31 -17.09 16.26
CA ILE A 214 -2.63 -16.49 16.02
C ILE A 214 -3.49 -17.41 15.16
N GLN A 215 -4.58 -17.92 15.73
CA GLN A 215 -5.48 -18.86 15.05
C GLN A 215 -6.61 -18.17 14.27
N SER A 216 -6.95 -16.92 14.63
CA SER A 216 -8.04 -16.14 14.03
C SER A 216 -7.68 -14.65 14.02
N ASP A 217 -8.14 -13.91 13.01
CA ASP A 217 -7.82 -12.48 12.79
C ASP A 217 -6.29 -12.25 12.66
N PRO A 218 -5.62 -12.85 11.65
CA PRO A 218 -4.17 -12.75 11.51
C PRO A 218 -3.73 -11.29 11.32
N PRO A 219 -2.56 -10.89 11.84
CA PRO A 219 -2.08 -9.52 11.69
C PRO A 219 -1.70 -9.24 10.23
N GLY A 220 -1.77 -7.97 9.82
CA GLY A 220 -1.36 -7.57 8.48
C GLY A 220 0.16 -7.53 8.35
N PHE A 221 0.71 -8.35 7.45
CA PHE A 221 2.13 -8.27 7.05
C PHE A 221 2.27 -7.51 5.74
N VAL A 222 3.18 -6.54 5.72
CA VAL A 222 3.43 -5.68 4.56
C VAL A 222 4.91 -5.73 4.21
N THR A 223 5.21 -5.97 2.93
CA THR A 223 6.57 -5.89 2.42
C THR A 223 6.99 -4.43 2.34
N PHE A 224 8.06 -4.09 3.04
CA PHE A 224 8.71 -2.79 2.97
C PHE A 224 9.97 -2.91 2.11
N SER A 225 10.20 -1.96 1.23
CA SER A 225 11.36 -1.95 0.34
C SER A 225 12.00 -0.57 0.34
N SER A 226 13.22 -0.48 0.85
CA SER A 226 14.04 0.72 0.68
C SER A 226 14.60 0.80 -0.74
N PRO A 227 14.52 1.96 -1.41
CA PRO A 227 15.10 2.13 -2.74
C PRO A 227 16.63 2.19 -2.68
N GLY A 228 17.27 1.89 -3.82
CA GLY A 228 18.71 2.01 -4.00
C GLY A 228 19.52 0.87 -3.38
N ALA A 229 20.84 0.96 -3.55
CA ALA A 229 21.77 0.02 -2.95
C ALA A 229 21.95 0.30 -1.46
N ASP A 230 21.97 -0.75 -0.64
CA ASP A 230 22.26 -0.61 0.79
C ASP A 230 23.74 -0.26 0.99
N GLY A 231 24.01 0.96 1.46
CA GLY A 231 25.36 1.45 1.74
C GLY A 231 26.15 0.55 2.70
N ASP A 232 25.46 -0.18 3.58
CA ASP A 232 26.07 -1.11 4.52
C ASP A 232 26.61 -2.39 3.87
N SER A 233 26.16 -2.72 2.65
CA SER A 233 26.61 -3.90 1.90
C SER A 233 28.12 -3.88 1.65
N SER A 234 28.70 -2.69 1.53
CA SER A 234 30.15 -2.50 1.34
C SER A 234 30.92 -2.19 2.62
N HIS A 235 30.23 -2.13 3.78
CA HIS A 235 30.85 -1.75 5.04
C HIS A 235 31.78 -2.86 5.55
N THR A 236 33.00 -2.48 5.91
CA THR A 236 34.04 -3.40 6.42
C THR A 236 34.27 -3.18 7.91
N CYS A 237 34.26 -4.28 8.67
CA CYS A 237 34.42 -4.26 10.11
C CYS A 237 35.65 -5.06 10.55
N PRO A 238 36.61 -4.48 11.30
CA PRO A 238 37.65 -5.26 11.95
C PRO A 238 37.04 -6.30 12.90
N GLY A 239 37.28 -7.58 12.66
CA GLY A 239 36.74 -8.69 13.47
C GLY A 239 35.53 -9.40 12.87
N LEU A 240 34.96 -8.91 11.77
CA LEU A 240 33.97 -9.66 10.97
C LEU A 240 34.61 -10.15 9.65
N PRO A 241 34.09 -11.25 9.07
CA PRO A 241 34.44 -11.62 7.70
C PRO A 241 34.18 -10.45 6.74
N PRO A 242 34.99 -10.27 5.68
CA PRO A 242 34.74 -9.26 4.67
C PRO A 242 33.34 -9.39 4.06
N PRO A 243 32.77 -8.31 3.47
CA PRO A 243 31.60 -8.44 2.60
C PRO A 243 31.74 -9.65 1.68
N PRO A 244 30.72 -10.52 1.58
CA PRO A 244 30.68 -11.43 0.45
C PRO A 244 30.86 -10.55 -0.80
N PRO A 245 31.74 -10.95 -1.75
CA PRO A 245 31.86 -10.20 -3.00
C PRO A 245 30.46 -10.06 -3.61
N PRO A 246 30.14 -8.95 -4.29
CA PRO A 246 28.96 -8.93 -5.13
C PRO A 246 29.04 -10.18 -6.01
N SER A 247 28.03 -11.04 -5.91
CA SER A 247 28.03 -12.33 -6.61
C SER A 247 28.39 -12.05 -8.08
N PRO A 248 29.33 -12.79 -8.69
CA PRO A 248 29.73 -12.50 -10.06
C PRO A 248 28.48 -12.54 -10.95
N ASP A 249 28.27 -11.45 -11.69
CA ASP A 249 27.13 -11.20 -12.57
C ASP A 249 26.63 -12.48 -13.25
N VAL A 250 25.32 -12.73 -13.15
CA VAL A 250 24.63 -13.27 -14.31
C VAL A 250 24.76 -12.19 -15.38
N THR A 251 25.72 -12.40 -16.28
CA THR A 251 25.97 -11.51 -17.41
C THR A 251 24.67 -11.39 -18.19
N THR A 252 24.01 -10.24 -18.10
CA THR A 252 22.80 -9.90 -18.84
C THR A 252 23.08 -10.07 -20.34
N PRO A 253 22.45 -11.03 -21.04
CA PRO A 253 22.35 -10.95 -22.49
C PRO A 253 21.39 -9.80 -22.82
N ALA A 254 21.63 -9.12 -23.94
CA ALA A 254 20.71 -8.14 -24.52
C ALA A 254 19.24 -8.64 -24.48
N PRO A 255 18.26 -7.74 -24.25
CA PRO A 255 16.96 -8.11 -23.73
C PRO A 255 16.23 -9.02 -24.73
N THR A 256 16.09 -10.28 -24.33
CA THR A 256 15.17 -11.24 -24.93
C THR A 256 14.37 -11.82 -23.76
N GLU A 257 13.05 -11.85 -23.95
CA GLU A 257 11.97 -11.90 -22.96
C GLU A 257 11.97 -13.05 -21.91
N SER A 258 11.39 -12.70 -20.73
CA SER A 258 10.58 -13.50 -19.75
C SER A 258 11.24 -14.21 -18.54
N PRO A 259 10.52 -14.40 -17.38
CA PRO A 259 9.21 -13.87 -16.93
C PRO A 259 9.13 -13.23 -15.50
N SER A 260 8.22 -12.25 -15.39
CA SER A 260 7.49 -11.62 -14.24
C SER A 260 8.16 -11.37 -12.87
N ALA A 261 8.66 -10.14 -12.70
CA ALA A 261 8.27 -9.33 -11.54
C ALA A 261 6.74 -9.16 -11.57
N ASP A 262 6.06 -9.19 -10.42
CA ASP A 262 4.63 -8.86 -10.40
C ASP A 262 4.45 -7.48 -11.04
N ALA A 263 3.79 -7.45 -12.20
CA ALA A 263 3.59 -6.25 -12.97
C ALA A 263 2.88 -5.20 -12.12
N PRO A 264 3.18 -3.89 -12.29
CA PRO A 264 2.44 -2.84 -11.59
C PRO A 264 0.95 -3.02 -11.90
N VAL A 265 0.13 -3.01 -10.85
CA VAL A 265 -1.27 -3.41 -10.94
C VAL A 265 -2.17 -2.19 -11.11
N CYS A 266 -2.91 -2.11 -12.22
CA CYS A 266 -3.81 -1.00 -12.51
C CYS A 266 -5.27 -1.27 -12.13
N GLY A 267 -6.07 -0.20 -12.17
CA GLY A 267 -7.52 -0.27 -12.09
C GLY A 267 -8.01 -0.64 -10.69
N ARG A 268 -7.20 -0.43 -9.66
CA ARG A 268 -7.59 -0.63 -8.26
C ARG A 268 -8.25 0.63 -7.72
N ALA A 269 -9.47 0.49 -7.20
CA ALA A 269 -10.15 1.56 -6.48
C ALA A 269 -10.67 1.01 -5.15
N ALA A 270 -9.76 0.81 -4.18
CA ALA A 270 -10.05 0.14 -2.91
C ALA A 270 -11.11 0.87 -2.07
N LEU A 271 -11.16 2.20 -2.19
CA LEU A 271 -12.13 3.05 -1.49
C LEU A 271 -13.46 3.20 -2.25
N ASN A 272 -13.55 2.70 -3.49
CA ASN A 272 -14.79 2.65 -4.25
C ASN A 272 -15.65 1.46 -3.78
N THR A 273 -16.34 1.68 -2.66
CA THR A 273 -17.14 0.67 -1.93
C THR A 273 -18.64 0.74 -2.24
N ARG A 274 -19.06 1.55 -3.23
CA ARG A 274 -20.46 1.99 -3.34
C ARG A 274 -21.35 1.14 -4.26
N PRO A 275 -22.66 1.06 -3.93
CA PRO A 275 -23.72 0.78 -4.89
C PRO A 275 -24.06 2.07 -5.69
N ALA A 276 -24.25 1.89 -7.00
CA ALA A 276 -24.72 2.84 -8.03
C ALA A 276 -25.46 4.12 -7.53
N GLY A 277 -25.00 5.30 -7.99
CA GLY A 277 -25.65 6.61 -7.77
C GLY A 277 -24.91 7.78 -8.43
N ASN A 278 -25.63 8.87 -8.74
CA ASN A 278 -25.07 10.11 -9.31
C ASN A 278 -24.84 11.15 -8.21
N GLY A 279 -23.68 11.82 -8.19
CA GLY A 279 -23.43 12.89 -7.21
C GLY A 279 -21.96 13.29 -6.99
N SER A 280 -21.73 13.93 -5.84
CA SER A 280 -20.38 14.32 -5.38
C SER A 280 -19.59 13.09 -4.93
N VAL A 281 -18.36 13.02 -5.41
CA VAL A 281 -17.46 11.89 -5.21
C VAL A 281 -16.78 11.96 -3.85
N VAL A 282 -16.67 10.83 -3.16
CA VAL A 282 -15.84 10.70 -1.95
C VAL A 282 -14.37 10.57 -2.36
N ALA A 283 -13.47 11.24 -1.65
CA ALA A 283 -12.05 11.16 -1.94
C ALA A 283 -11.57 9.69 -1.99
N GLY A 284 -10.85 9.33 -3.05
CA GLY A 284 -10.33 7.99 -3.32
C GLY A 284 -11.27 7.04 -4.07
N SER A 285 -12.52 7.42 -4.34
CA SER A 285 -13.42 6.61 -5.17
C SER A 285 -12.93 6.45 -6.62
N TRP A 286 -12.27 7.48 -7.16
CA TRP A 286 -11.71 7.50 -8.52
C TRP A 286 -10.25 7.95 -8.47
N PRO A 287 -9.34 7.07 -7.99
CA PRO A 287 -7.98 7.46 -7.59
C PRO A 287 -7.05 7.83 -8.76
N TRP A 288 -7.45 7.57 -10.00
CA TRP A 288 -6.71 7.99 -11.20
C TRP A 288 -7.06 9.40 -11.67
N MET A 289 -8.09 10.04 -11.10
CA MET A 289 -8.56 11.32 -11.62
C MET A 289 -7.58 12.44 -11.31
N VAL A 290 -7.25 13.21 -12.35
CA VAL A 290 -6.40 14.40 -12.26
C VAL A 290 -7.09 15.65 -12.79
N SER A 291 -6.69 16.81 -12.28
CA SER A 291 -7.12 18.13 -12.73
C SER A 291 -5.94 18.82 -13.40
N ILE A 292 -6.02 19.02 -14.71
CA ILE A 292 -4.98 19.67 -15.52
C ILE A 292 -5.29 21.16 -15.57
N GLN A 293 -4.32 21.97 -15.19
CA GLN A 293 -4.47 23.42 -15.04
C GLN A 293 -3.50 24.20 -15.92
N TRP A 294 -3.99 25.32 -16.46
CA TRP A 294 -3.19 26.36 -17.10
C TRP A 294 -3.19 27.60 -16.23
N ASN A 295 -2.01 28.04 -15.77
CA ASN A 295 -1.83 29.19 -14.88
C ASN A 295 -2.77 29.16 -13.64
N GLY A 296 -2.91 27.98 -13.03
CA GLY A 296 -3.73 27.79 -11.82
C GLY A 296 -5.25 27.70 -12.07
N VAL A 297 -5.68 27.60 -13.33
CA VAL A 297 -7.08 27.42 -13.71
C VAL A 297 -7.26 26.06 -14.36
N HIS A 298 -8.22 25.28 -13.87
CA HIS A 298 -8.59 24.00 -14.48
C HIS A 298 -9.05 24.17 -15.92
N VAL A 299 -8.48 23.35 -16.80
CA VAL A 299 -8.79 23.31 -18.23
C VAL A 299 -9.44 21.99 -18.59
N CYS A 300 -8.87 20.88 -18.10
CA CYS A 300 -9.29 19.53 -18.48
C CYS A 300 -9.10 18.53 -17.35
N GLY A 301 -9.90 17.46 -17.41
CA GLY A 301 -9.65 16.23 -16.69
C GLY A 301 -8.58 15.38 -17.38
N GLY A 302 -8.17 14.34 -16.68
CA GLY A 302 -7.30 13.30 -17.20
C GLY A 302 -7.28 12.08 -16.29
N SER A 303 -6.54 11.07 -16.70
CA SER A 303 -6.31 9.85 -15.94
C SER A 303 -4.82 9.58 -15.77
N LEU A 304 -4.45 9.13 -14.56
CA LEU A 304 -3.13 8.59 -14.26
C LEU A 304 -2.98 7.19 -14.85
N LEU A 305 -1.98 7.01 -15.73
CA LEU A 305 -1.69 5.72 -16.38
C LEU A 305 -0.62 4.93 -15.63
N ASN A 306 0.35 5.62 -15.04
CA ASN A 306 1.36 5.10 -14.11
C ASN A 306 1.84 6.26 -13.23
N GLU A 307 2.92 6.09 -12.47
CA GLU A 307 3.44 7.08 -11.52
C GLU A 307 3.84 8.42 -12.18
N GLU A 308 4.14 8.46 -13.48
CA GLU A 308 4.68 9.65 -14.16
C GLU A 308 3.84 10.14 -15.33
N ILE A 309 2.95 9.28 -15.85
CA ILE A 309 2.30 9.49 -17.14
C ILE A 309 0.79 9.66 -16.97
N LEU A 310 0.27 10.69 -17.63
CA LEU A 310 -1.15 11.01 -17.68
C LEU A 310 -1.68 10.95 -19.10
N LEU A 311 -2.97 10.67 -19.22
CA LEU A 311 -3.72 10.73 -20.47
C LEU A 311 -4.80 11.81 -20.38
N SER A 312 -4.91 12.61 -21.44
CA SER A 312 -5.98 13.60 -21.63
C SER A 312 -6.29 13.79 -23.13
N SER A 313 -7.21 14.71 -23.44
CA SER A 313 -7.53 15.10 -24.82
C SER A 313 -6.48 16.09 -25.34
N ALA A 314 -6.09 16.01 -26.62
CA ALA A 314 -5.20 16.99 -27.23
C ALA A 314 -5.85 18.38 -27.32
N ASP A 315 -7.19 18.43 -27.43
CA ASP A 315 -7.99 19.66 -27.50
C ASP A 315 -7.77 20.57 -26.27
N CYS A 316 -7.29 19.99 -25.16
CA CYS A 316 -6.92 20.73 -23.94
C CYS A 316 -5.70 21.63 -24.12
N PHE A 317 -4.84 21.36 -25.11
CA PHE A 317 -3.52 21.96 -25.28
C PHE A 317 -3.39 22.84 -26.52
N ASP A 318 -4.47 23.01 -27.29
CA ASP A 318 -4.50 23.84 -28.50
C ASP A 318 -4.10 25.31 -28.25
N SER A 319 -4.35 25.81 -27.03
CA SER A 319 -4.04 27.19 -26.66
C SER A 319 -2.55 27.44 -26.39
N SER A 320 -1.79 26.42 -25.95
CA SER A 320 -0.35 26.53 -25.67
C SER A 320 0.29 25.18 -25.33
N LEU A 321 1.42 24.88 -25.97
CA LEU A 321 2.31 23.76 -25.59
C LEU A 321 3.47 24.18 -24.67
N ASN A 322 3.48 25.42 -24.19
CA ASN A 322 4.52 25.87 -23.27
C ASN A 322 4.32 25.23 -21.88
N ILE A 323 5.21 24.31 -21.51
CA ILE A 323 5.16 23.54 -20.26
C ILE A 323 5.12 24.41 -18.98
N SER A 324 5.70 25.62 -19.00
CA SER A 324 5.85 26.43 -17.79
C SER A 324 4.52 26.94 -17.20
N GLY A 325 3.45 26.91 -17.98
CA GLY A 325 2.11 27.31 -17.52
C GLY A 325 1.23 26.13 -17.10
N TRP A 326 1.68 24.89 -17.30
CA TRP A 326 0.89 23.69 -17.03
C TRP A 326 1.21 23.13 -15.64
N THR A 327 0.17 22.80 -14.89
CA THR A 327 0.27 22.12 -13.59
C THR A 327 -0.81 21.07 -13.50
N VAL A 328 -0.50 19.94 -12.87
CA VAL A 328 -1.46 18.86 -12.64
C VAL A 328 -1.69 18.71 -11.16
N LEU A 329 -2.96 18.67 -10.77
CA LEU A 329 -3.36 18.32 -9.42
C LEU A 329 -3.85 16.87 -9.39
N VAL A 330 -3.25 16.06 -8.52
CA VAL A 330 -3.52 14.62 -8.40
C VAL A 330 -4.13 14.31 -7.04
N GLY A 331 -5.17 13.47 -7.04
CA GLY A 331 -5.86 13.02 -5.83
C GLY A 331 -7.00 13.96 -5.40
N PRO A 332 -8.18 13.42 -5.02
CA PRO A 332 -9.36 14.24 -4.70
C PRO A 332 -9.34 14.90 -3.30
N GLN A 333 -10.02 16.05 -3.24
CA GLN A 333 -10.13 17.02 -2.14
C GLN A 333 -10.85 16.50 -0.87
N PRO A 334 -10.37 16.84 0.36
CA PRO A 334 -11.17 16.82 1.58
C PRO A 334 -12.04 18.09 1.68
N GLN A 335 -13.33 17.95 2.00
CA GLN A 335 -14.16 19.13 2.26
C GLN A 335 -13.65 19.95 3.47
N LYS A 336 -13.45 21.24 3.17
CA LYS A 336 -13.47 22.47 3.98
C LYS A 336 -12.26 22.88 4.85
N ASN A 337 -11.60 23.91 4.31
CA ASN A 337 -10.91 25.04 4.94
C ASN A 337 -9.44 24.84 5.36
N GLY A 338 -8.54 24.88 4.38
CA GLY A 338 -7.11 25.17 4.51
C GLY A 338 -6.49 25.35 3.12
N PRO A 339 -5.41 26.13 2.95
CA PRO A 339 -4.68 26.18 1.68
C PRO A 339 -3.99 24.82 1.52
N ASP A 340 -4.23 24.17 0.37
CA ASP A 340 -3.72 22.85 -0.10
C ASP A 340 -4.83 21.78 -0.20
N ALA A 341 -5.60 21.90 -1.29
CA ALA A 341 -6.83 21.16 -1.58
C ALA A 341 -6.64 19.87 -2.42
N PHE A 342 -5.39 19.46 -2.68
CA PHE A 342 -5.02 18.28 -3.47
C PHE A 342 -3.79 17.61 -2.84
N LEU A 343 -3.62 16.30 -3.03
CA LEU A 343 -2.48 15.58 -2.45
C LEU A 343 -1.16 16.05 -3.06
N PHE A 344 -1.15 16.30 -4.38
CA PHE A 344 0.03 16.76 -5.10
C PHE A 344 -0.33 17.85 -6.11
N SER A 345 0.55 18.83 -6.24
CA SER A 345 0.55 19.84 -7.29
C SER A 345 1.87 19.75 -8.04
N LEU A 346 1.82 19.24 -9.27
CA LEU A 346 2.99 18.79 -10.02
C LEU A 346 3.15 19.56 -11.32
N ALA A 347 4.39 19.93 -11.63
CA ALA A 347 4.75 20.51 -12.91
C ALA A 347 4.79 19.43 -14.01
N VAL A 348 4.60 19.88 -15.25
CA VAL A 348 4.63 19.04 -16.44
C VAL A 348 6.00 19.14 -17.10
N ALA A 349 6.70 18.03 -17.24
CA ALA A 349 7.99 17.95 -17.92
C ALA A 349 7.85 17.97 -19.44
N ASN A 350 6.84 17.27 -19.97
CA ASN A 350 6.64 17.14 -21.40
C ASN A 350 5.16 16.89 -21.76
N ILE A 351 4.76 17.36 -22.94
CA ILE A 351 3.42 17.13 -23.51
C ILE A 351 3.63 16.59 -24.92
N THR A 352 3.15 15.37 -25.17
CA THR A 352 3.22 14.72 -26.48
C THR A 352 1.81 14.51 -27.01
N LEU A 353 1.53 15.02 -28.20
CA LEU A 353 0.22 14.89 -28.86
C LEU A 353 0.24 13.76 -29.89
N SER A 354 -0.85 13.01 -29.98
CA SER A 354 -1.02 12.05 -31.08
C SER A 354 -1.22 12.78 -32.41
N ASN A 355 -0.68 12.22 -33.50
CA ASN A 355 -0.87 12.74 -34.85
C ASN A 355 -1.78 11.79 -35.67
N ALA A 356 -2.96 11.47 -35.13
CA ALA A 356 -3.93 10.65 -35.83
C ALA A 356 -4.61 11.48 -36.93
N THR A 357 -4.85 10.90 -38.10
CA THR A 357 -5.45 11.56 -39.28
C THR A 357 -6.94 11.90 -39.12
N SER A 358 -7.46 11.89 -37.89
CA SER A 358 -8.81 12.28 -37.50
C SER A 358 -8.76 13.45 -36.53
N SER A 359 -9.78 14.31 -36.54
CA SER A 359 -9.92 15.52 -35.72
C SER A 359 -10.11 15.26 -34.20
N SER A 360 -9.57 14.17 -33.67
CA SER A 360 -9.74 13.73 -32.29
C SER A 360 -8.43 13.11 -31.84
N ASN A 361 -7.52 13.94 -31.34
CA ASN A 361 -6.19 13.54 -30.89
C ASN A 361 -6.11 13.50 -29.37
N ILE A 362 -5.22 12.68 -28.83
CA ILE A 362 -4.97 12.56 -27.38
C ILE A 362 -3.64 13.21 -27.01
N ALA A 363 -3.52 13.58 -25.74
CA ALA A 363 -2.29 14.10 -25.16
C ALA A 363 -1.78 13.15 -24.07
N VAL A 364 -0.49 12.84 -24.13
CA VAL A 364 0.25 12.17 -23.08
C VAL A 364 1.12 13.21 -22.38
N LEU A 365 0.94 13.37 -21.08
CA LEU A 365 1.74 14.29 -20.27
C LEU A 365 2.69 13.49 -19.41
N GLN A 366 3.94 13.93 -19.35
CA GLN A 366 4.94 13.43 -18.42
C GLN A 366 5.10 14.44 -17.27
N LEU A 367 4.99 13.95 -16.05
CA LEU A 367 5.20 14.74 -14.84
C LEU A 367 6.69 14.97 -14.58
N GLU A 368 7.04 16.10 -13.97
CA GLU A 368 8.44 16.39 -13.57
C GLU A 368 8.94 15.51 -12.42
N SER A 369 8.02 14.94 -11.64
CA SER A 369 8.31 14.00 -10.57
C SER A 369 7.22 12.94 -10.49
N SER A 370 7.63 11.70 -10.17
CA SER A 370 6.72 10.58 -9.97
C SER A 370 5.73 10.83 -8.83
N VAL A 371 4.50 10.40 -9.01
CA VAL A 371 3.46 10.39 -7.98
C VAL A 371 3.54 9.10 -7.17
N GLU A 372 3.43 9.22 -5.85
CA GLU A 372 3.31 8.04 -4.98
C GLU A 372 1.90 7.45 -5.07
N LEU A 373 1.80 6.21 -5.54
CA LEU A 373 0.52 5.49 -5.55
C LEU A 373 0.03 5.22 -4.12
N SER A 374 -1.27 5.37 -3.90
CA SER A 374 -1.97 5.18 -2.62
C SER A 374 -3.44 4.81 -2.89
N ASP A 375 -4.24 4.56 -1.87
CA ASP A 375 -5.69 4.35 -2.06
C ASP A 375 -6.43 5.57 -2.68
N TYR A 376 -5.80 6.74 -2.67
CA TYR A 376 -6.32 7.99 -3.23
C TYR A 376 -5.71 8.34 -4.59
N VAL A 377 -4.60 7.69 -4.96
CA VAL A 377 -3.86 7.91 -6.21
C VAL A 377 -3.44 6.57 -6.81
N GLN A 378 -4.05 6.13 -7.91
CA GLN A 378 -3.77 4.83 -8.53
C GLN A 378 -3.74 4.97 -10.05
N SER A 379 -3.05 4.05 -10.71
CA SER A 379 -3.10 3.93 -12.17
C SER A 379 -4.43 3.31 -12.64
N LEU A 380 -4.96 3.84 -13.73
CA LEU A 380 -6.12 3.28 -14.43
C LEU A 380 -5.66 2.29 -15.51
N CYS A 381 -6.31 1.15 -15.62
CA CYS A 381 -5.99 0.23 -16.71
C CYS A 381 -6.47 0.76 -18.05
N MET A 382 -5.75 0.43 -19.11
CA MET A 382 -6.19 0.68 -20.49
C MET A 382 -6.45 -0.62 -21.24
N ASP A 383 -7.51 -0.64 -22.05
CA ASP A 383 -7.68 -1.65 -23.08
C ASP A 383 -7.21 -1.09 -24.44
N LEU A 384 -5.99 -1.46 -24.83
CA LEU A 384 -5.42 -1.07 -26.12
C LEU A 384 -5.74 -2.07 -27.24
N THR A 385 -6.47 -3.14 -26.94
CA THR A 385 -6.66 -4.28 -27.86
C THR A 385 -8.12 -4.54 -28.22
N ASP A 386 -9.06 -3.82 -27.59
CA ASP A 386 -10.51 -4.08 -27.65
C ASP A 386 -10.88 -5.54 -27.33
N GLN A 387 -10.00 -6.26 -26.61
CA GLN A 387 -10.28 -7.66 -26.23
C GLN A 387 -11.22 -7.74 -25.04
N ARG A 388 -11.40 -6.65 -24.28
CA ARG A 388 -12.36 -6.64 -23.18
C ARG A 388 -13.73 -6.38 -23.78
N ALA A 389 -14.60 -7.37 -23.66
CA ALA A 389 -15.95 -7.36 -24.17
C ALA A 389 -16.85 -6.42 -23.34
N PHE A 390 -16.62 -5.11 -23.41
CA PHE A 390 -17.57 -4.11 -22.93
C PHE A 390 -18.74 -4.04 -23.91
N SER A 391 -19.67 -4.98 -23.77
CA SER A 391 -20.84 -5.07 -24.66
C SER A 391 -21.84 -3.97 -24.38
N VAL A 392 -22.65 -3.65 -25.38
CA VAL A 392 -23.87 -2.85 -25.22
C VAL A 392 -24.67 -3.36 -24.00
N GLY A 393 -25.11 -2.44 -23.15
CA GLY A 393 -25.76 -2.72 -21.87
C GLY A 393 -24.83 -2.75 -20.65
N SER A 394 -23.51 -2.66 -20.82
CA SER A 394 -22.57 -2.58 -19.68
C SER A 394 -22.71 -1.24 -18.95
N THR A 395 -22.66 -1.27 -17.61
CA THR A 395 -22.63 -0.07 -16.77
C THR A 395 -21.21 0.49 -16.69
N CYS A 396 -21.09 1.79 -16.97
CA CYS A 396 -19.84 2.54 -16.91
C CYS A 396 -20.07 3.89 -16.24
N TRP A 397 -19.00 4.60 -15.92
CA TRP A 397 -19.06 5.91 -15.28
C TRP A 397 -18.22 6.91 -16.02
N VAL A 398 -18.69 8.14 -16.09
CA VAL A 398 -17.84 9.28 -16.42
C VAL A 398 -17.51 10.00 -15.12
N THR A 399 -16.23 10.30 -14.97
CA THR A 399 -15.71 11.04 -13.84
C THR A 399 -15.05 12.30 -14.35
N GLY A 400 -15.45 13.45 -13.82
CA GLY A 400 -15.04 14.73 -14.34
C GLY A 400 -15.24 15.87 -13.33
N TRP A 401 -14.51 16.95 -13.55
CA TRP A 401 -14.47 18.09 -12.65
C TRP A 401 -15.56 19.12 -12.93
N GLY A 402 -16.29 18.97 -14.04
CA GLY A 402 -17.29 19.90 -14.53
C GLY A 402 -16.71 21.30 -14.81
N ASP A 403 -17.60 22.24 -15.09
CA ASP A 403 -17.25 23.65 -15.20
C ASP A 403 -17.19 24.29 -13.80
N ARG A 404 -16.25 25.23 -13.63
CA ARG A 404 -16.15 26.02 -12.41
C ARG A 404 -17.44 26.85 -12.25
N GLN A 405 -18.29 26.49 -11.29
CA GLN A 405 -19.46 27.30 -10.96
C GLN A 405 -19.00 28.69 -10.47
N ASN A 406 -19.68 29.76 -10.89
CA ASN A 406 -19.34 31.13 -10.53
C ASN A 406 -19.18 31.26 -8.99
N ASN A 407 -17.94 31.45 -8.53
CA ASN A 407 -17.53 31.56 -7.12
C ASN A 407 -17.57 30.27 -6.27
N GLY A 408 -17.60 29.09 -6.88
CA GLY A 408 -17.55 27.78 -6.21
C GLY A 408 -16.20 27.05 -6.34
N ASP A 409 -15.94 26.13 -5.40
CA ASP A 409 -14.81 25.19 -5.44
C ASP A 409 -14.98 24.18 -6.60
N LEU A 410 -13.87 23.70 -7.17
CA LEU A 410 -13.90 22.59 -8.15
C LEU A 410 -14.24 21.29 -7.42
N VAL A 411 -15.32 20.62 -7.83
CA VAL A 411 -15.79 19.39 -7.19
C VAL A 411 -15.77 18.27 -8.21
N LEU A 412 -15.05 17.19 -7.89
CA LEU A 412 -15.10 15.97 -8.70
C LEU A 412 -16.50 15.35 -8.62
N THR A 413 -17.08 15.08 -9.80
CA THR A 413 -18.40 14.48 -9.95
C THR A 413 -18.30 13.15 -10.68
N GLU A 414 -19.30 12.29 -10.45
CA GLU A 414 -19.49 11.03 -11.15
C GLU A 414 -20.88 10.95 -11.77
N MET A 415 -20.94 10.37 -12.95
CA MET A 415 -22.19 10.08 -13.67
C MET A 415 -22.18 8.63 -14.12
N GLU A 416 -23.14 7.85 -13.64
CA GLU A 416 -23.39 6.49 -14.14
C GLU A 416 -24.05 6.55 -15.52
N THR A 417 -23.61 5.69 -16.43
CA THR A 417 -24.14 5.58 -17.79
C THR A 417 -24.12 4.12 -18.26
N THR A 418 -24.79 3.85 -19.36
CA THR A 418 -24.85 2.52 -19.97
C THR A 418 -24.32 2.57 -21.40
N LEU A 419 -23.51 1.59 -21.78
CA LEU A 419 -23.03 1.45 -23.15
C LEU A 419 -24.19 1.16 -24.11
N VAL A 420 -24.24 1.86 -25.23
CA VAL A 420 -25.25 1.70 -26.29
C VAL A 420 -24.58 1.46 -27.64
N ASP A 421 -25.35 0.95 -28.60
CA ASP A 421 -24.90 0.85 -29.98
C ASP A 421 -24.62 2.26 -30.53
N CYS A 422 -23.48 2.44 -31.20
CA CYS A 422 -23.11 3.73 -31.80
C CYS A 422 -23.92 4.09 -33.05
N GLU A 423 -24.72 3.15 -33.57
CA GLU A 423 -25.49 3.26 -34.81
C GLU A 423 -24.63 3.82 -35.97
N ASN A 424 -25.12 4.88 -36.64
CA ASN A 424 -24.43 5.56 -37.73
C ASN A 424 -23.50 6.69 -37.25
N ALA A 425 -23.39 6.92 -35.94
CA ALA A 425 -22.70 8.08 -35.38
C ALA A 425 -21.19 7.92 -35.27
N ALA A 426 -20.64 6.71 -35.47
CA ALA A 426 -19.28 6.43 -35.05
C ALA A 426 -18.44 5.56 -36.00
N SER A 427 -17.13 5.79 -35.93
CA SER A 427 -16.10 4.98 -36.56
C SER A 427 -15.81 3.73 -35.69
N THR A 428 -15.08 2.75 -36.23
CA THR A 428 -14.65 1.55 -35.47
C THR A 428 -13.88 1.87 -34.18
N GLY A 429 -13.30 3.07 -34.07
CA GLY A 429 -12.55 3.56 -32.92
C GLY A 429 -13.36 4.25 -31.83
N SER A 430 -14.69 4.10 -31.84
CA SER A 430 -15.59 4.82 -30.94
C SER A 430 -16.37 3.91 -30.00
N ILE A 431 -16.70 4.43 -28.82
CA ILE A 431 -17.58 3.79 -27.83
C ILE A 431 -18.70 4.76 -27.46
N CYS A 432 -19.93 4.26 -27.30
CA CYS A 432 -21.10 5.10 -27.15
C CYS A 432 -21.88 4.80 -25.87
N THR A 433 -22.49 5.83 -25.30
CA THR A 433 -23.30 5.75 -24.08
C THR A 433 -24.62 6.48 -24.24
N THR A 434 -25.57 6.23 -23.34
CA THR A 434 -26.77 7.08 -23.20
C THR A 434 -26.40 8.53 -22.88
N ASP A 435 -27.21 9.48 -23.33
CA ASP A 435 -26.99 10.92 -23.08
C ASP A 435 -26.77 11.25 -21.60
N MET A 436 -25.74 12.05 -21.36
CA MET A 436 -25.31 12.52 -20.06
C MET A 436 -24.76 13.94 -20.19
N ASN A 437 -24.75 14.69 -19.09
CA ASN A 437 -24.39 16.10 -19.14
C ASN A 437 -22.87 16.30 -19.00
N ILE A 438 -22.14 16.14 -20.11
CA ILE A 438 -20.70 16.43 -20.19
C ILE A 438 -20.46 17.93 -20.33
N GLN A 439 -19.59 18.47 -19.49
CA GLN A 439 -19.20 19.89 -19.46
C GLN A 439 -17.77 20.08 -20.00
N GLN A 440 -17.35 21.34 -20.19
CA GLN A 440 -16.05 21.61 -20.78
C GLN A 440 -14.90 21.14 -19.88
N GLY A 441 -15.01 21.28 -18.56
CA GLY A 441 -14.01 20.76 -17.63
C GLY A 441 -13.98 19.23 -17.49
N ASP A 442 -14.92 18.50 -18.10
CA ASP A 442 -14.86 17.03 -18.15
C ASP A 442 -14.00 16.53 -19.31
N VAL A 443 -13.67 17.40 -20.27
CA VAL A 443 -12.86 17.05 -21.44
C VAL A 443 -11.49 16.51 -21.01
N GLY A 444 -11.03 15.47 -21.69
CA GLY A 444 -9.84 14.71 -21.34
C GLY A 444 -10.04 13.66 -20.25
N GLY A 445 -11.16 13.72 -19.51
CA GLY A 445 -11.51 12.72 -18.50
C GLY A 445 -11.84 11.33 -19.07
N PRO A 446 -11.75 10.28 -18.24
CA PRO A 446 -12.02 8.91 -18.67
C PRO A 446 -13.51 8.54 -18.56
N LEU A 447 -14.00 7.82 -19.56
CA LEU A 447 -15.13 6.89 -19.40
C LEU A 447 -14.55 5.59 -18.83
N VAL A 448 -14.98 5.21 -17.63
CA VAL A 448 -14.46 4.03 -16.92
C VAL A 448 -15.50 2.94 -16.81
N CYS A 449 -15.09 1.73 -17.16
CA CYS A 449 -15.91 0.53 -17.06
C CYS A 449 -15.19 -0.51 -16.19
N LYS A 450 -15.95 -1.27 -15.40
CA LYS A 450 -15.39 -2.34 -14.57
C LYS A 450 -15.40 -3.66 -15.34
N SER A 451 -14.28 -4.37 -15.33
CA SER A 451 -14.17 -5.75 -15.83
C SER A 451 -13.44 -6.57 -14.78
N ASP A 452 -14.03 -7.69 -14.37
CA ASP A 452 -13.52 -8.52 -13.28
C ASP A 452 -13.33 -7.70 -11.98
N GLN A 453 -12.10 -7.64 -11.46
CA GLN A 453 -11.75 -6.87 -10.27
C GLN A 453 -11.07 -5.52 -10.57
N SER A 454 -10.90 -5.18 -11.85
CA SER A 454 -10.17 -3.98 -12.27
C SER A 454 -11.06 -3.00 -13.04
N TRP A 455 -10.75 -1.72 -12.90
CA TRP A 455 -11.34 -0.63 -13.66
C TRP A 455 -10.49 -0.29 -14.88
N PHE A 456 -11.15 -0.01 -15.99
CA PHE A 456 -10.52 0.29 -17.27
C PHE A 456 -11.03 1.60 -17.83
N GLN A 457 -10.13 2.38 -18.43
CA GLN A 457 -10.48 3.45 -19.34
C GLN A 457 -11.02 2.83 -20.63
N ALA A 458 -12.33 2.89 -20.81
CA ALA A 458 -13.01 2.39 -22.00
C ALA A 458 -13.15 3.48 -23.08
N GLY A 459 -13.14 4.75 -22.68
CA GLY A 459 -13.22 5.89 -23.60
C GLY A 459 -12.58 7.16 -23.05
N ILE A 460 -12.32 8.10 -23.94
CA ILE A 460 -11.75 9.41 -23.66
C ILE A 460 -12.75 10.47 -24.12
N ILE A 461 -13.01 11.46 -23.26
CA ILE A 461 -13.85 12.61 -23.61
C ILE A 461 -13.02 13.55 -24.47
N MET A 462 -13.28 13.55 -25.79
CA MET A 462 -12.51 14.38 -26.71
C MET A 462 -12.97 15.84 -26.71
N GLY A 463 -14.26 16.08 -26.48
CA GLY A 463 -14.86 17.42 -26.44
C GLY A 463 -16.31 17.40 -25.96
N VAL A 464 -16.93 18.57 -25.83
CA VAL A 464 -18.34 18.70 -25.43
C VAL A 464 -19.26 18.42 -26.62
N PRO A 465 -20.22 17.48 -26.51
CA PRO A 465 -21.15 17.17 -27.59
C PRO A 465 -22.00 18.39 -27.99
N GLN A 466 -21.96 18.80 -29.27
CA GLN A 466 -22.89 19.82 -29.76
C GLN A 466 -24.28 19.19 -29.97
N ARG A 467 -25.28 19.63 -29.19
CA ARG A 467 -26.66 19.15 -29.32
C ARG A 467 -27.25 19.57 -30.67
N SER A 468 -27.30 18.64 -31.63
CA SER A 468 -28.06 18.83 -32.88
C SER A 468 -29.56 18.75 -32.62
N LEU A 469 -30.32 19.73 -33.12
CA LEU A 469 -31.78 19.84 -32.98
C LEU A 469 -32.58 18.84 -33.84
N THR A 470 -31.93 17.86 -34.45
CA THR A 470 -32.60 16.84 -35.28
C THR A 470 -32.64 15.51 -34.54
N ARG A 471 -33.88 15.08 -34.26
CA ARG A 471 -34.24 13.86 -33.53
C ARG A 471 -33.67 12.62 -34.22
N ALA A 472 -32.51 12.17 -33.80
CA ALA A 472 -32.02 10.81 -34.00
C ALA A 472 -31.04 10.46 -32.86
N GLN A 473 -31.64 9.96 -31.78
CA GLN A 473 -31.02 9.31 -30.61
C GLN A 473 -30.03 10.10 -29.76
N ASN A 474 -30.37 10.21 -28.47
CA ASN A 474 -29.60 10.85 -27.40
C ASN A 474 -28.41 9.95 -27.01
N ILE A 475 -27.39 9.87 -27.87
CA ILE A 475 -26.19 9.05 -27.71
C ILE A 475 -24.95 9.95 -27.65
N LEU A 476 -24.01 9.59 -26.77
CA LEU A 476 -22.72 10.26 -26.66
C LEU A 476 -21.60 9.35 -27.11
N THR A 477 -20.68 9.90 -27.91
CA THR A 477 -19.57 9.18 -28.51
C THR A 477 -18.26 9.58 -27.86
N PHE A 478 -17.45 8.60 -27.47
CA PHE A 478 -16.12 8.76 -26.91
C PHE A 478 -15.12 8.05 -27.83
N SER A 479 -13.87 8.50 -27.82
CA SER A 479 -12.81 7.79 -28.55
C SER A 479 -12.26 6.67 -27.68
N LYS A 480 -12.14 5.46 -28.24
CA LYS A 480 -11.51 4.33 -27.56
C LYS A 480 -9.99 4.52 -27.47
N PRO A 481 -9.34 4.13 -26.36
CA PRO A 481 -7.88 4.13 -26.26
C PRO A 481 -7.19 3.26 -27.33
N SER A 482 -7.83 2.16 -27.76
CA SER A 482 -7.33 1.25 -28.79
C SER A 482 -7.08 1.93 -30.15
N THR A 483 -7.83 2.98 -30.46
CA THR A 483 -7.62 3.85 -31.65
C THR A 483 -6.23 4.48 -31.66
N PHE A 484 -5.65 4.72 -30.48
CA PHE A 484 -4.33 5.33 -30.30
C PHE A 484 -3.28 4.34 -29.82
N SER A 485 -3.54 3.04 -29.93
CA SER A 485 -2.70 1.98 -29.38
C SER A 485 -1.24 2.07 -29.85
N ALA A 486 -0.98 2.39 -31.12
CA ALA A 486 0.39 2.56 -31.63
C ALA A 486 1.12 3.72 -30.92
N PHE A 487 0.48 4.88 -30.86
CA PHE A 487 1.02 6.07 -30.20
C PHE A 487 1.22 5.85 -28.69
N LEU A 488 0.24 5.25 -28.01
CA LEU A 488 0.31 4.97 -26.57
C LEU A 488 1.40 3.93 -26.24
N ARG A 489 1.61 2.92 -27.09
CA ARG A 489 2.71 1.94 -26.92
C ARG A 489 4.09 2.53 -27.15
N GLU A 490 4.19 3.54 -28.01
CA GLU A 490 5.47 4.23 -28.28
C GLU A 490 5.80 5.26 -27.19
N THR A 491 4.78 5.94 -26.67
CA THR A 491 4.95 7.09 -25.77
C THR A 491 4.91 6.71 -24.30
N VAL A 492 4.21 5.63 -23.93
CA VAL A 492 4.07 5.18 -22.54
C VAL A 492 4.88 3.91 -22.33
N VAL A 493 6.00 4.05 -21.61
CA VAL A 493 6.81 2.92 -21.16
C VAL A 493 6.15 2.30 -19.92
N ASP A 494 6.07 0.97 -19.87
CA ASP A 494 5.56 0.20 -18.72
C ASP A 494 4.12 0.51 -18.30
N LEU A 495 3.17 0.21 -19.19
CA LEU A 495 1.76 0.23 -18.81
C LEU A 495 1.44 -0.89 -17.80
N PRO A 496 0.81 -0.56 -16.66
CA PRO A 496 0.44 -1.54 -15.65
C PRO A 496 -0.63 -2.52 -16.14
N SER A 497 -0.64 -3.71 -15.54
CA SER A 497 -1.56 -4.80 -15.86
C SER A 497 -2.67 -4.93 -14.82
N PRO A 498 -3.88 -5.36 -15.20
CA PRO A 498 -4.96 -5.59 -14.22
C PRO A 498 -4.70 -6.84 -13.38
N LEU A 499 -5.43 -6.97 -12.27
CA LEU A 499 -5.40 -8.16 -11.41
C LEU A 499 -5.86 -9.40 -12.21
N THR A 500 -5.00 -10.42 -12.34
CA THR A 500 -5.38 -11.72 -12.89
C THR A 500 -5.80 -12.67 -11.77
N LEU A 501 -7.00 -13.27 -11.89
CA LEU A 501 -7.41 -14.40 -11.04
C LEU A 501 -6.54 -15.62 -11.37
N THR A 502 -5.57 -15.94 -10.52
CA THR A 502 -4.84 -17.22 -10.60
C THR A 502 -5.79 -18.36 -10.24
N THR A 503 -6.32 -19.02 -11.26
CA THR A 503 -6.96 -20.33 -11.11
C THR A 503 -5.86 -21.36 -10.89
N ALA A 504 -5.81 -21.97 -9.70
CA ALA A 504 -4.87 -23.05 -9.40
C ALA A 504 -5.08 -24.20 -10.40
N ALA A 505 -4.04 -24.51 -11.18
CA ALA A 505 -4.03 -25.68 -12.04
C ALA A 505 -4.05 -26.96 -11.18
N PRO A 506 -4.77 -28.03 -11.59
CA PRO A 506 -4.79 -29.26 -10.83
C PRO A 506 -3.42 -29.93 -10.88
N MET A 507 -2.81 -30.16 -9.71
CA MET A 507 -1.60 -30.95 -9.58
C MET A 507 -1.88 -32.39 -10.05
N THR A 508 -1.27 -32.77 -11.17
CA THR A 508 -1.16 -34.18 -11.57
C THR A 508 0.01 -34.80 -10.81
N SER A 509 -0.30 -35.62 -9.81
CA SER A 509 0.68 -36.45 -9.11
C SER A 509 1.19 -37.53 -10.06
N THR A 510 2.46 -37.44 -10.44
CA THR A 510 3.23 -38.57 -10.97
C THR A 510 3.89 -39.26 -9.79
N VAL A 511 3.34 -40.40 -9.38
CA VAL A 511 3.94 -41.28 -8.37
C VAL A 511 5.04 -42.09 -9.06
N GLN A 512 6.29 -41.92 -8.63
CA GLN A 512 7.37 -42.87 -8.91
C GLN A 512 7.13 -44.14 -8.08
N THR A 513 6.95 -45.27 -8.77
CA THR A 513 6.91 -46.61 -8.18
C THR A 513 8.33 -47.10 -7.93
N THR A 514 8.65 -47.39 -6.66
CA THR A 514 9.77 -48.27 -6.29
C THR A 514 9.23 -49.69 -6.15
N ASP A 515 9.84 -50.62 -6.89
CA ASP A 515 9.59 -52.07 -6.83
C ASP A 515 9.82 -52.65 -5.43
N TYR A 516 8.85 -53.43 -4.97
CA TYR A 516 9.04 -54.50 -3.99
C TYR A 516 8.03 -55.60 -4.29
N ASP A 517 8.53 -56.73 -4.82
CA ASP A 517 7.80 -57.99 -4.94
C ASP A 517 7.49 -58.58 -3.55
N ASP A 518 6.25 -59.03 -3.33
CA ASP A 518 5.94 -60.40 -2.89
C ASP A 518 4.42 -60.64 -2.79
N ASP A 519 4.05 -61.88 -3.11
CA ASP A 519 2.72 -62.46 -3.37
C ASP A 519 1.64 -62.27 -2.27
N ILE A 520 0.36 -62.19 -2.70
CA ILE A 520 -0.69 -63.22 -2.47
C ILE A 520 -2.09 -62.75 -2.94
N ASP A 521 -2.75 -63.71 -3.60
CA ASP A 521 -4.10 -63.85 -4.15
C ASP A 521 -5.32 -63.06 -3.60
N SER A 522 -6.12 -62.63 -4.59
CA SER A 522 -7.59 -62.72 -4.74
C SER A 522 -8.53 -62.31 -3.59
N ILE A 523 -9.49 -61.42 -3.90
CA ILE A 523 -10.96 -61.66 -3.89
C ILE A 523 -11.68 -60.36 -4.31
N ALA A 524 -12.55 -60.48 -5.31
CA ALA A 524 -13.56 -59.50 -5.68
C ALA A 524 -14.85 -59.72 -4.87
N ASP A 525 -15.54 -58.65 -4.45
CA ASP A 525 -16.97 -58.41 -4.73
C ASP A 525 -17.64 -57.36 -3.80
N ASN A 526 -18.26 -56.37 -4.45
CA ASN A 526 -19.59 -55.76 -4.21
C ASN A 526 -20.08 -55.30 -2.81
N ALA A 527 -20.39 -53.99 -2.67
CA ALA A 527 -21.49 -53.43 -1.85
C ALA A 527 -21.71 -51.90 -2.08
N PRO A 528 -22.91 -51.32 -1.79
CA PRO A 528 -23.58 -50.22 -2.54
C PRO A 528 -23.43 -48.79 -1.95
N PRO A 529 -23.95 -47.73 -2.62
CA PRO A 529 -23.73 -46.34 -2.22
C PRO A 529 -24.74 -45.89 -1.16
N GLY A 530 -24.27 -45.20 -0.12
CA GLY A 530 -25.17 -44.51 0.81
C GLY A 530 -24.54 -44.10 2.13
N SER A 531 -23.85 -42.95 2.16
CA SER A 531 -23.94 -42.00 3.27
C SER A 531 -23.31 -40.67 2.88
N LEU A 532 -24.16 -39.66 2.62
CA LEU A 532 -23.75 -38.26 2.63
C LEU A 532 -23.36 -37.90 4.07
N SER A 533 -22.06 -37.82 4.34
CA SER A 533 -21.55 -37.24 5.59
C SER A 533 -21.53 -35.72 5.45
N LEU A 534 -22.29 -35.05 6.32
CA LEU A 534 -22.18 -33.63 6.64
C LEU A 534 -20.76 -33.33 7.13
N SER A 535 -19.83 -32.99 6.24
CA SER A 535 -18.52 -32.45 6.63
C SER A 535 -17.95 -31.44 5.61
N PHE A 536 -18.77 -30.97 4.67
CA PHE A 536 -18.40 -29.95 3.68
C PHE A 536 -19.39 -28.79 3.71
N LEU A 537 -19.49 -28.10 4.86
CA LEU A 537 -20.18 -26.81 4.94
C LEU A 537 -19.69 -25.98 6.13
N LEU A 538 -18.38 -25.82 6.25
CA LEU A 538 -17.74 -24.86 7.19
C LEU A 538 -16.29 -24.57 6.77
N PHE A 539 -16.09 -24.20 5.50
CA PHE A 539 -14.83 -23.61 5.03
C PHE A 539 -15.09 -22.52 3.98
N MET A 540 -16.14 -21.75 4.20
CA MET A 540 -16.46 -20.53 3.45
C MET A 540 -17.09 -19.57 4.46
N ILE A 541 -16.27 -18.76 5.12
CA ILE A 541 -16.52 -17.44 5.72
C ILE A 541 -15.31 -17.16 6.62
N SER A 542 -14.31 -16.47 6.08
CA SER A 542 -13.40 -15.54 6.79
C SER A 542 -12.22 -15.17 5.90
N ALA A 543 -12.46 -14.51 4.76
CA ALA A 543 -11.46 -13.63 4.18
C ALA A 543 -11.54 -12.28 4.92
N PHE A 544 -11.15 -12.28 6.20
CA PHE A 544 -10.87 -11.04 6.91
C PHE A 544 -9.47 -10.61 6.47
N VAL A 545 -9.41 -9.67 5.51
CA VAL A 545 -8.22 -8.85 5.34
C VAL A 545 -8.15 -7.99 6.60
N SER A 546 -7.28 -8.33 7.54
CA SER A 546 -7.08 -7.52 8.75
C SER A 546 -6.46 -6.20 8.33
N LEU A 547 -7.28 -5.14 8.37
CA LEU A 547 -6.85 -3.77 8.15
C LEU A 547 -5.92 -3.36 9.29
N CYS A 548 -4.62 -3.37 9.04
CA CYS A 548 -3.61 -2.68 9.82
C CYS A 548 -3.46 -1.22 9.34
N TRP A 549 -2.91 -0.36 10.20
CA TRP A 549 -2.96 1.10 10.12
C TRP A 549 -2.11 1.72 9.01
#